data_AF-A0A0M4DV05-F1
#
_entry.id   AF-A0A0M4DV05-F1
#
_cell.length_a   1.000
_cell.length_b   1.000
_cell.length_c   1.000
_cell.angle_alpha   90.00
_cell.angle_beta   90.00
_cell.angle_gamma   90.00
#
_symmetry.space_group_name_H-M   'P 1'
#
loop_
_entity.id
_entity.type
_entity.pdbx_description
1 polymer ?
#
loop_
_entity_poly.entity_id
_entity_poly.type
_entity_poly.pdbx_seq_one_letter_code
_entity_poly.pdbx_strand_id
1 'polypeptide(L)'
;MHHHGYLWTGSKQRFDDEAMRRAPHTDPPPADGRPELIQRHREVTAEFPVVDLPPLETAYWLIKPRKLVRGTWEEPKEAAEWLGERLAEYTPRFASEPDRDGRRLALLVGSATERLRRGGDLSHGFYLERPSFLSVALVCCSPNRARPELACPTVYATPEPGAPS
;
A
#
# COMPACT_ATOMS: atom_id res chain seq x y z
N MET A 1 6.57 13.27 -10.36
CA MET A 1 6.38 11.99 -9.64
C MET A 1 5.38 12.27 -8.53
N HIS A 2 4.34 11.47 -8.36
CA HIS A 2 3.38 11.64 -7.27
C HIS A 2 3.68 10.70 -6.11
N HIS A 3 3.23 11.10 -4.93
CA HIS A 3 3.19 10.30 -3.71
C HIS A 3 1.73 9.97 -3.39
N HIS A 4 1.38 8.69 -3.32
CA HIS A 4 0.01 8.26 -3.01
C HIS A 4 -0.07 7.68 -1.60
N GLY A 5 -1.03 8.17 -0.82
CA GLY A 5 -1.28 7.72 0.55
C GLY A 5 -2.28 6.59 0.61
N TYR A 6 -1.95 5.57 1.38
CA TYR A 6 -2.81 4.43 1.65
C TYR A 6 -2.93 4.23 3.16
N LEU A 7 -4.14 3.96 3.61
CA LEU A 7 -4.44 3.71 5.01
C LEU A 7 -5.40 2.54 5.10
N TRP A 8 -5.02 1.57 5.92
CA TRP A 8 -5.80 0.40 6.23
C TRP A 8 -5.88 0.18 7.72
N THR A 9 -7.08 -0.16 8.20
CA THR A 9 -7.32 -0.57 9.58
C THR A 9 -8.20 -1.81 9.59
N GLY A 10 -7.88 -2.77 10.45
CA GLY A 10 -8.68 -3.98 10.59
C GLY A 10 -8.09 -4.91 11.64
N SER A 11 -8.63 -6.12 11.75
CA SER A 11 -8.07 -7.11 12.66
C SER A 11 -6.67 -7.54 12.20
N LYS A 12 -5.75 -7.72 13.14
CA LYS A 12 -4.41 -8.24 12.86
C LYS A 12 -4.47 -9.61 12.17
N GLN A 13 -5.45 -10.43 12.51
CA GLN A 13 -5.69 -11.71 11.84
C GLN A 13 -5.95 -11.55 10.34
N ARG A 14 -6.76 -10.56 9.92
CA ARG A 14 -7.01 -10.27 8.51
C ARG A 14 -5.76 -9.73 7.82
N PHE A 15 -5.00 -8.89 8.51
CA PHE A 15 -3.70 -8.43 8.02
C PHE A 15 -2.70 -9.57 7.86
N ASP A 16 -2.79 -10.63 8.67
CA ASP A 16 -1.89 -11.78 8.61
C ASP A 16 -2.27 -12.82 7.55
N ASP A 17 -3.33 -12.58 6.77
CA ASP A 17 -3.59 -13.35 5.55
C ASP A 17 -2.54 -13.00 4.47
N GLU A 18 -1.37 -13.62 4.62
CA GLU A 18 -0.21 -13.38 3.76
C GLU A 18 -0.52 -13.69 2.29
N ALA A 19 -1.33 -14.70 2.03
CA ALA A 19 -1.63 -15.15 0.68
C ALA A 19 -2.36 -14.08 -0.15
N MET A 20 -3.19 -13.26 0.50
CA MET A 20 -3.87 -12.12 -0.14
C MET A 20 -3.02 -10.84 -0.18
N ARG A 21 -1.83 -10.86 0.40
CA ARG A 21 -0.87 -9.74 0.45
C ARG A 21 0.36 -9.95 -0.44
N ARG A 22 0.58 -11.18 -0.89
CA ARG A 22 1.64 -11.54 -1.83
C ARG A 22 1.09 -11.45 -3.25
N ALA A 23 1.81 -10.75 -4.14
CA ALA A 23 1.46 -10.77 -5.55
C ALA A 23 1.52 -12.21 -6.09
N PRO A 24 0.57 -12.62 -6.95
CA PRO A 24 0.60 -13.94 -7.56
C PRO A 24 1.90 -14.11 -8.37
N HIS A 25 2.39 -15.35 -8.42
CA HIS A 25 3.46 -15.70 -9.37
C HIS A 25 2.95 -15.49 -10.80
N THR A 26 3.81 -14.89 -11.65
CA THR A 26 3.51 -14.63 -13.06
C THR A 26 3.28 -15.92 -13.83
N ASP A 27 4.02 -16.97 -13.50
CA ASP A 27 3.86 -18.27 -14.12
C ASP A 27 2.74 -19.04 -13.40
N PRO A 28 1.70 -19.49 -14.13
CA PRO A 28 0.67 -20.32 -13.54
C PRO A 28 1.24 -21.69 -13.17
N PRO A 29 0.65 -22.38 -12.18
CA PRO A 29 0.98 -23.77 -11.91
C PRO A 29 0.70 -24.64 -13.15
N PRO A 30 1.44 -25.75 -13.34
CA PRO A 30 1.22 -26.69 -14.44
C PRO A 30 -0.25 -27.14 -14.52
N ALA A 31 -0.77 -27.31 -15.75
CA ALA A 31 -2.18 -27.66 -15.97
C ALA A 31 -2.56 -29.05 -15.45
N ASP A 32 -1.58 -29.95 -15.34
CA ASP A 32 -1.65 -31.27 -14.72
C ASP A 32 -1.30 -31.25 -13.21
N GLY A 33 -1.08 -30.05 -12.66
CA GLY A 33 -0.81 -29.84 -11.24
C GLY A 33 -2.03 -30.10 -10.35
N ARG A 34 -1.82 -30.02 -9.04
CA ARG A 34 -2.89 -30.25 -8.07
C ARG A 34 -4.03 -29.22 -8.24
N PRO A 35 -5.30 -29.64 -8.35
CA PRO A 35 -6.43 -28.74 -8.56
C PRO A 35 -6.51 -27.62 -7.53
N GLU A 36 -6.15 -27.88 -6.27
CA GLU A 36 -6.18 -26.88 -5.20
C GLU A 36 -5.16 -25.75 -5.44
N LEU A 37 -3.99 -26.07 -6.01
CA LEU A 37 -2.97 -25.07 -6.34
C LEU A 37 -3.40 -24.20 -7.52
N ILE A 38 -4.00 -24.81 -8.54
CA ILE A 38 -4.54 -24.09 -9.70
C ILE A 38 -5.66 -23.15 -9.25
N GLN A 39 -6.59 -23.64 -8.43
CA GLN A 39 -7.68 -22.85 -7.89
C GLN A 39 -7.17 -21.70 -7.02
N ARG A 40 -6.21 -21.97 -6.13
CA ARG A 40 -5.61 -20.93 -5.28
C ARG A 40 -4.90 -19.85 -6.08
N HIS A 41 -4.15 -20.23 -7.12
CA HIS A 41 -3.49 -19.28 -8.01
C HIS A 41 -4.51 -18.38 -8.72
N ARG A 42 -5.61 -18.96 -9.22
CA ARG A 42 -6.70 -18.20 -9.85
C ARG A 42 -7.34 -17.21 -8.89
N GLU A 43 -7.65 -17.64 -7.67
CA GLU A 43 -8.21 -16.78 -6.63
C GLU A 43 -7.29 -15.60 -6.30
N VAL A 44 -6.02 -15.86 -5.99
CA VAL A 44 -5.07 -14.80 -5.66
C VAL A 44 -4.87 -13.87 -6.86
N THR A 45 -4.82 -14.39 -8.09
CA THR A 45 -4.68 -13.56 -9.30
C THR A 45 -5.87 -12.62 -9.49
N ALA A 46 -7.09 -13.07 -9.18
CA ALA A 46 -8.29 -12.25 -9.30
C ALA A 46 -8.43 -11.26 -8.12
N GLU A 47 -8.16 -11.69 -6.89
CA GLU A 47 -8.43 -10.93 -5.67
C GLU A 47 -7.29 -9.97 -5.30
N PHE A 48 -6.03 -10.35 -5.51
CA PHE A 48 -4.87 -9.53 -5.17
C PHE A 48 -4.95 -8.10 -5.73
N PRO A 49 -5.31 -7.84 -7.00
CA PRO A 49 -5.38 -6.47 -7.49
C PRO A 49 -6.49 -5.66 -6.80
N VAL A 50 -7.60 -6.26 -6.34
CA VAL A 50 -8.77 -5.51 -5.87
C VAL A 50 -8.93 -5.45 -4.34
N VAL A 51 -8.32 -6.39 -3.61
CA VAL A 51 -8.39 -6.42 -2.14
C VAL A 51 -7.69 -5.21 -1.53
N ASP A 52 -8.31 -4.64 -0.50
CA ASP A 52 -7.84 -3.49 0.28
C ASP A 52 -6.70 -3.82 1.26
N LEU A 53 -6.22 -5.07 1.27
CA LEU A 53 -5.15 -5.51 2.16
C LEU A 53 -3.80 -4.90 1.78
N PRO A 54 -3.02 -4.40 2.77
CA PRO A 54 -1.68 -3.91 2.52
C PRO A 54 -0.77 -4.99 1.93
N PRO A 55 -0.19 -4.80 0.74
CA PRO A 55 0.67 -5.80 0.11
C PRO A 55 1.97 -5.97 0.90
N LEU A 56 2.63 -7.12 0.72
CA LEU A 56 3.95 -7.39 1.28
C LEU A 56 5.01 -6.46 0.68
N GLU A 57 4.97 -6.27 -0.63
CA GLU A 57 5.82 -5.30 -1.32
C GLU A 57 5.02 -4.01 -1.53
N THR A 58 5.50 -2.92 -0.91
CA THR A 58 4.74 -1.66 -0.81
C THR A 58 4.36 -1.07 -2.17
N ALA A 59 5.20 -1.24 -3.20
CA ALA A 59 4.92 -0.75 -4.55
C ALA A 59 3.65 -1.33 -5.18
N TYR A 60 3.20 -2.53 -4.77
CA TYR A 60 1.96 -3.11 -5.29
C TYR A 60 0.68 -2.40 -4.83
N TRP A 61 0.78 -1.38 -3.97
CA TRP A 61 -0.34 -0.46 -3.80
C TRP A 61 -0.75 0.23 -5.10
N LEU A 62 0.19 0.42 -6.05
CA LEU A 62 -0.05 1.11 -7.32
C LEU A 62 -0.97 0.34 -8.27
N ILE A 63 -1.05 -0.99 -8.16
CA ILE A 63 -1.98 -1.79 -8.96
C ILE A 63 -3.39 -1.87 -8.36
N LYS A 64 -3.55 -1.41 -7.12
CA LYS A 64 -4.82 -1.47 -6.41
C LYS A 64 -5.80 -0.40 -6.94
N PRO A 65 -7.12 -0.59 -6.79
CA PRO A 65 -8.10 0.39 -7.19
C PRO A 65 -7.82 1.79 -6.65
N ARG A 66 -7.92 2.79 -7.53
CA ARG A 66 -7.76 4.22 -7.18
C ARG A 66 -8.58 4.65 -5.97
N LYS A 67 -9.76 4.06 -5.74
CA LYS A 67 -10.62 4.34 -4.57
C LYS A 67 -9.93 4.10 -3.21
N LEU A 68 -8.82 3.35 -3.18
CA LEU A 68 -8.04 3.10 -1.98
C LEU A 68 -6.98 4.19 -1.71
N VAL A 69 -6.69 5.05 -2.71
CA VAL A 69 -5.83 6.22 -2.54
C VAL A 69 -6.53 7.23 -1.65
N ARG A 70 -5.91 7.58 -0.52
CA ARG A 70 -6.42 8.53 0.48
C ARG A 70 -5.96 9.96 0.24
N GLY A 71 -4.94 10.13 -0.58
CA GLY A 71 -4.42 11.43 -1.00
C GLY A 71 -3.32 11.24 -2.02
N THR A 72 -3.06 12.29 -2.79
CA THR A 72 -2.02 12.33 -3.82
C THR A 72 -1.34 13.68 -3.72
N TRP A 73 -0.01 13.66 -3.65
CA TRP A 73 0.79 14.87 -3.50
C TRP A 73 1.95 14.85 -4.49
N GLU A 74 2.33 16.03 -4.96
CA GLU A 74 3.56 16.23 -5.74
C GLU A 74 4.75 16.48 -4.82
N GLU A 75 4.51 17.17 -3.69
CA GLU A 75 5.56 17.53 -2.76
C GLU A 75 5.76 16.46 -1.66
N PRO A 76 6.99 15.93 -1.49
CA PRO A 76 7.31 14.95 -0.44
C PRO A 76 6.92 15.41 0.96
N LYS A 77 7.01 16.72 1.21
CA LYS A 77 6.69 17.31 2.52
C LYS A 77 5.20 17.25 2.84
N GLU A 78 4.33 17.56 1.87
CA GLU A 78 2.88 17.50 2.05
C GLU A 78 2.42 16.06 2.30
N ALA A 79 3.00 15.10 1.57
CA ALA A 79 2.77 13.67 1.80
C ALA A 79 3.20 13.24 3.22
N ALA A 80 4.35 13.71 3.70
CA ALA A 80 4.83 13.43 5.05
C ALA A 80 3.99 14.13 6.13
N GLU A 81 3.51 15.35 5.89
CA GLU A 81 2.56 16.05 6.76
C GLU A 81 1.27 15.24 6.91
N TRP A 82 0.73 14.72 5.80
CA TRP A 82 -0.42 13.80 5.84
C TRP A 82 -0.14 12.55 6.69
N LEU A 83 1.06 11.94 6.59
CA LEU A 83 1.43 10.83 7.46
C LEU A 83 1.38 11.27 8.94
N GLY A 84 1.93 12.44 9.27
CA GLY A 84 1.93 12.99 10.63
C GLY A 84 0.52 13.16 11.18
N GLU A 85 -0.39 13.73 10.38
CA GLU A 85 -1.80 13.87 10.77
C GLU A 85 -2.47 12.52 11.05
N ARG A 86 -2.28 11.52 10.17
CA ARG A 86 -2.86 10.19 10.38
C ARG A 86 -2.26 9.51 11.61
N LEU A 87 -0.96 9.67 11.87
CA LEU A 87 -0.35 9.13 13.09
C LEU A 87 -0.92 9.81 14.35
N ALA A 88 -1.06 11.13 14.34
CA ALA A 88 -1.63 11.88 15.46
C ALA A 88 -3.09 11.46 15.75
N GLU A 89 -3.91 11.30 14.70
CA GLU A 89 -5.29 10.84 14.77
C GLU A 89 -5.43 9.48 15.48
N TYR A 90 -4.50 8.54 15.22
CA TYR A 90 -4.53 7.19 15.80
C TYR A 90 -3.70 7.04 17.08
N THR A 91 -2.88 8.02 17.45
CA THR A 91 -1.97 7.95 18.59
C THR A 91 -2.65 7.50 19.90
N PRO A 92 -3.83 8.03 20.28
CA PRO A 92 -4.52 7.60 21.50
C PRO A 92 -4.82 6.10 21.56
N ARG A 93 -4.89 5.45 20.39
CA ARG A 93 -5.30 4.06 20.19
C ARG A 93 -4.14 3.08 20.11
N PHE A 94 -2.90 3.56 19.97
CA PHE A 94 -1.73 2.69 19.88
C PHE A 94 -1.59 1.85 21.14
N ALA A 95 -1.36 0.54 21.00
CA ALA A 95 -1.26 -0.37 22.14
C ALA A 95 0.05 -0.18 22.94
N SER A 96 1.09 0.35 22.30
CA SER A 96 2.45 0.45 22.84
C SER A 96 2.76 1.89 23.23
N GLU A 97 3.22 2.11 24.46
CA GLU A 97 3.63 3.45 24.94
C GLU A 97 4.75 4.07 24.09
N PRO A 98 5.82 3.34 23.70
CA PRO A 98 6.82 3.87 22.77
C PRO A 98 6.26 4.40 21.46
N ASP A 99 5.21 3.77 20.91
CA ASP A 99 4.60 4.23 19.66
C ASP A 99 3.78 5.50 19.85
N ARG A 100 3.39 5.84 21.09
CA ARG A 100 2.74 7.11 21.44
C ARG A 100 3.74 8.26 21.68
N ASP A 101 5.04 7.99 21.73
CA ASP A 101 6.06 9.03 21.94
C ASP A 101 6.05 10.01 20.74
N GLY A 102 5.62 11.26 20.99
CA GLY A 102 5.56 12.30 19.97
C GLY A 102 6.90 12.57 19.27
N ARG A 103 8.04 12.37 19.96
CA ARG A 103 9.37 12.49 19.35
C ARG A 103 9.63 11.36 18.37
N ARG A 104 9.20 10.13 18.67
CA ARG A 104 9.28 8.99 17.73
C ARG A 104 8.42 9.28 16.51
N LEU A 105 7.20 9.76 16.69
CA LEU A 105 6.31 10.11 15.56
C LEU A 105 6.90 11.22 14.69
N ALA A 106 7.48 12.26 15.30
CA ALA A 106 8.18 13.32 14.58
C ALA A 106 9.38 12.79 13.77
N LEU A 107 10.15 11.84 14.31
CA LEU A 107 11.23 11.18 13.58
C LEU A 107 10.72 10.37 12.39
N LEU A 108 9.60 9.67 12.53
CA LEU A 108 8.98 8.93 11.40
C LEU A 108 8.60 9.90 10.28
N VAL A 109 7.92 11.00 10.59
CA VAL A 109 7.53 12.04 9.62
C VAL A 109 8.75 12.69 8.96
N GLY A 110 9.78 13.05 9.74
CA GLY A 110 11.02 13.60 9.20
C GLY A 110 11.72 12.62 8.24
N SER A 111 11.80 11.34 8.61
CA SER A 111 12.40 10.30 7.77
C SER A 111 11.58 10.03 6.49
N ALA A 112 10.26 10.17 6.56
CA ALA A 112 9.37 10.01 5.41
C ALA A 112 9.69 11.04 4.33
N THR A 113 9.86 12.31 4.70
CA THR A 113 10.20 13.39 3.75
C THR A 113 11.47 13.06 2.96
N GLU A 114 12.54 12.67 3.65
CA GLU A 114 13.82 12.34 3.01
C GLU A 114 13.76 11.10 2.12
N ARG A 115 12.99 10.10 2.54
CA ARG A 115 12.76 8.87 1.78
C ARG A 115 11.99 9.15 0.49
N LEU A 116 10.90 9.92 0.57
CA LEU A 116 10.06 10.29 -0.56
C LEU A 116 10.81 11.17 -1.57
N ARG A 117 11.63 12.13 -1.10
CA ARG A 117 12.53 12.92 -1.96
C ARG A 117 13.45 12.08 -2.82
N ARG A 118 13.85 10.89 -2.34
CA ARG A 118 14.72 9.94 -3.04
C ARG A 118 13.92 8.89 -3.85
N GLY A 119 12.63 9.13 -4.06
CA GLY A 119 11.71 8.23 -4.77
C GLY A 119 11.45 6.90 -4.05
N GLY A 120 11.67 6.85 -2.73
CA GLY A 120 11.46 5.65 -1.94
C GLY A 120 10.04 5.53 -1.40
N ASP A 121 9.52 4.31 -1.34
CA ASP A 121 8.25 4.00 -0.68
C ASP A 121 8.44 3.84 0.83
N LEU A 122 7.37 4.08 1.59
CA LEU A 122 7.31 3.86 3.03
C LEU A 122 6.08 3.03 3.39
N SER A 123 6.23 2.17 4.40
CA SER A 123 5.14 1.44 5.04
C SER A 123 5.40 1.36 6.54
N HIS A 124 4.40 1.75 7.33
CA HIS A 124 4.41 1.65 8.78
C HIS A 124 3.21 0.86 9.27
N GLY A 125 3.41 0.13 10.37
CA GLY A 125 2.42 -0.72 10.98
C GLY A 125 2.39 -0.51 12.49
N PHE A 126 1.20 -0.34 13.06
CA PHE A 126 1.00 -0.09 14.48
C PHE A 126 -0.10 -1.01 15.02
N TYR A 127 0.17 -1.65 16.16
CA TYR A 127 -0.88 -2.31 16.91
C TYR A 127 -1.77 -1.26 17.57
N LEU A 128 -3.08 -1.35 17.35
CA LEU A 128 -4.08 -0.55 18.05
C LEU A 128 -4.65 -1.37 19.22
N GLU A 129 -5.79 -0.96 19.79
CA GLU A 129 -6.51 -1.79 20.75
C GLU A 129 -6.80 -3.16 20.12
N ARG A 130 -6.35 -4.23 20.78
CA ARG A 130 -6.48 -5.59 20.23
C ARG A 130 -7.96 -5.89 19.92
N PRO A 131 -8.25 -6.50 18.76
CA PRO A 131 -7.33 -7.14 17.83
C PRO A 131 -6.86 -6.23 16.67
N SER A 132 -7.02 -4.92 16.76
CA SER A 132 -6.90 -4.01 15.63
C SER A 132 -5.44 -3.65 15.28
N PHE A 133 -5.21 -3.39 13.99
CA PHE A 133 -3.93 -3.01 13.42
C PHE A 133 -4.13 -1.86 12.42
N LEU A 134 -3.21 -0.91 12.44
CA LEU A 134 -3.12 0.19 11.49
C LEU A 134 -1.95 -0.08 10.55
N SER A 135 -2.16 0.06 9.24
CA SER A 135 -1.11 0.16 8.25
C SER A 135 -1.26 1.47 7.48
N VAL A 136 -0.18 2.24 7.38
CA VAL A 136 -0.11 3.47 6.60
C VAL A 136 1.08 3.38 5.65
N ALA A 137 0.86 3.73 4.39
CA ALA A 137 1.91 3.73 3.37
C ALA A 137 1.87 4.98 2.51
N LEU A 138 3.04 5.40 2.04
CA LEU A 138 3.21 6.41 1.00
C LEU A 138 4.04 5.78 -0.12
N VAL A 139 3.52 5.83 -1.34
CA VAL A 139 4.11 5.14 -2.49
C VAL A 139 4.38 6.11 -3.62
N CYS A 140 5.62 6.10 -4.12
CA CYS A 140 6.06 6.92 -5.24
C CYS A 140 5.65 6.25 -6.56
N CYS A 141 4.92 6.94 -7.43
CA CYS A 141 4.15 6.26 -8.47
C CYS A 141 4.90 5.95 -9.78
N SER A 142 5.64 6.90 -10.35
CA SER A 142 6.24 6.70 -11.67
C SER A 142 7.45 7.61 -11.94
N PRO A 143 8.56 7.02 -12.42
CA PRO A 143 8.84 5.58 -12.30
C PRO A 143 8.97 5.22 -10.81
N ASN A 144 8.24 4.21 -10.32
CA ASN A 144 8.47 3.71 -8.97
C ASN A 144 9.87 3.10 -8.91
N ARG A 145 10.62 3.35 -7.84
CA ARG A 145 12.02 2.93 -7.75
C ARG A 145 12.21 1.40 -7.66
N ALA A 146 11.29 0.69 -7.01
CA ALA A 146 11.37 -0.76 -6.80
C ALA A 146 10.68 -1.56 -7.92
N ARG A 147 9.70 -0.94 -8.58
CA ARG A 147 8.88 -1.53 -9.64
C ARG A 147 8.59 -0.49 -10.75
N PRO A 148 9.60 -0.12 -11.58
CA PRO A 148 9.47 0.93 -12.59
C PRO A 148 8.36 0.70 -13.63
N GLU A 149 7.95 -0.56 -13.81
CA GLU A 149 6.89 -1.00 -14.71
C GLU A 149 5.47 -0.67 -14.22
N LEU A 150 5.30 -0.37 -12.92
CA LEU A 150 3.99 -0.04 -12.38
C LEU A 150 3.58 1.39 -12.75
N ALA A 151 2.37 1.50 -13.30
CA ALA A 151 1.79 2.78 -13.66
C ALA A 151 1.27 3.53 -12.42
N CYS A 152 1.13 4.85 -12.57
CA CYS A 152 0.51 5.66 -11.54
C CYS A 152 -1.03 5.41 -11.51
N PRO A 153 -1.62 5.13 -10.32
CA PRO A 153 -3.04 4.74 -10.18
C PRO A 153 -4.04 5.87 -10.47
N THR A 154 -3.56 7.10 -10.66
CA THR A 154 -4.39 8.27 -10.95
C THR A 154 -4.28 8.76 -12.39
N VAL A 155 -3.44 8.13 -13.21
CA VAL A 155 -3.39 8.44 -14.65
C VAL A 155 -4.64 7.86 -15.27
N TYR A 156 -5.44 8.71 -15.91
CA TYR A 156 -6.52 8.24 -16.77
C TYR A 156 -5.88 7.46 -17.91
N ALA A 157 -6.29 6.21 -18.13
CA ALA A 157 -6.13 5.60 -19.44
C ALA A 157 -6.83 6.54 -20.41
N THR A 158 -6.07 7.28 -21.21
CA THR A 158 -6.65 8.03 -22.32
C THR A 158 -7.23 6.94 -23.23
N PRO A 159 -8.56 6.91 -23.49
CA PRO A 159 -9.07 5.95 -24.47
C PRO A 159 -8.29 6.17 -25.76
N GLU A 160 -7.74 5.10 -26.33
CA GLU A 160 -7.04 5.21 -27.60
C GLU A 160 -7.98 5.88 -28.62
N PRO A 161 -7.55 6.94 -29.31
CA PRO A 161 -8.34 7.54 -30.36
C PRO A 161 -8.42 6.53 -31.53
N GLY A 162 -9.44 5.67 -31.53
CA GLY A 162 -9.62 4.72 -32.64
C GLY A 162 -10.56 3.53 -32.47
N ALA A 163 -11.22 3.29 -31.33
CA ALA A 163 -12.15 2.17 -31.22
C ALA A 163 -13.49 2.49 -31.94
N PRO A 164 -13.90 1.75 -33.00
CA PRO A 164 -15.16 2.00 -33.69
C PRO A 164 -16.37 1.62 -32.83
N SER A 165 -17.45 2.40 -32.99
CA SER A 165 -18.78 2.19 -32.40
C SER A 165 -19.47 0.94 -32.91
#